data_AF-A0A1G2U6D7-F1
#
_entry.id   AF-A0A1G2U6D7-F1
#
_cell.length_a   1.000
_cell.length_b   1.000
_cell.length_c   1.000
_cell.angle_alpha   90.00
_cell.angle_beta   90.00
_cell.angle_gamma   90.00
#
_symmetry.space_group_name_H-M   'P 1'
#
loop_
_entity.id
_entity.type
_entity.pdbx_description
1 polymer ?
#
loop_
_entity_poly.entity_id
_entity_poly.type
_entity_poly.pdbx_seq_one_letter_code
_entity_poly.pdbx_strand_id
1 'polypeptide(L)'
;MAAKFKNRQEAGQLLAEKLIQYKDTMAIIYTLPRGGVILADEIAKTLNLPLDLVITRKVGHPDNPEYAVASVTERGDVLLNPAEPIRVNDAWFDMAMEREQMEAKRRREVYMNGRERINAKGKTAIIVDDGVATGASILLAIQDIRKDVPWKIVVSVPVIPSEVADKIDSAADELVTILIDDNFLGSVGAYYDDFSEVSDDLVIEILKRSVSS
;
A
#
# COMPACT_ATOMS: atom_id res chain seq x y z
N MET A 1 25.39 -6.97 7.80
CA MET A 1 24.29 -7.88 7.39
C MET A 1 23.04 -7.03 7.35
N ALA A 2 22.27 -7.07 6.26
CA ALA A 2 20.97 -6.40 6.22
C ALA A 2 20.12 -6.95 7.39
N ALA A 3 19.50 -6.06 8.17
CA ALA A 3 18.60 -6.49 9.22
C ALA A 3 17.44 -7.24 8.57
N LYS A 4 17.24 -8.49 8.96
CA LYS A 4 16.08 -9.28 8.54
C LYS A 4 15.04 -9.23 9.64
N PHE A 5 13.80 -8.95 9.24
CA PHE A 5 12.64 -9.10 10.10
C PHE A 5 12.30 -10.58 10.21
N LYS A 6 11.93 -11.04 11.40
CA LYS A 6 11.44 -12.39 11.62
C LYS A 6 10.20 -12.67 10.74
N ASN A 7 9.25 -11.75 10.73
CA ASN A 7 8.02 -11.83 9.94
C ASN A 7 7.36 -10.44 9.81
N ARG A 8 6.22 -10.38 9.12
CA ARG A 8 5.43 -9.14 8.96
C ARG A 8 4.94 -8.55 10.30
N GLN A 9 4.64 -9.36 11.31
CA GLN A 9 4.18 -8.86 12.61
C GLN A 9 5.28 -8.06 13.32
N GLU A 10 6.50 -8.59 13.35
CA GLU A 10 7.65 -7.89 13.96
C GLU A 10 7.93 -6.56 13.24
N ALA A 11 7.91 -6.56 11.90
CA ALA A 11 8.08 -5.32 11.14
C ALA A 11 6.98 -4.29 11.46
N GLY A 12 5.73 -4.73 11.61
CA GLY A 12 4.61 -3.87 12.04
C GLY A 12 4.80 -3.27 13.42
N GLN A 13 5.29 -4.05 14.39
CA GLN A 13 5.59 -3.60 15.75
C GLN A 13 6.67 -2.52 15.78
N LEU A 14 7.77 -2.74 15.04
CA LEU A 14 8.86 -1.76 14.92
C LEU A 14 8.39 -0.46 14.25
N LEU A 15 7.53 -0.53 13.24
CA LEU A 15 6.94 0.66 12.63
C LEU A 15 5.97 1.37 13.58
N ALA A 16 5.20 0.64 14.38
CA ALA A 16 4.28 1.22 15.34
C ALA A 16 5.02 2.07 16.39
N GLU A 17 6.19 1.62 16.84
CA GLU A 17 7.06 2.41 17.74
C GLU A 17 7.51 3.72 17.10
N LYS A 18 7.88 3.71 15.82
CA LYS A 18 8.25 4.94 15.09
C LYS A 18 7.07 5.88 14.84
N LEU A 19 5.85 5.35 14.77
CA LEU A 19 4.63 6.10 14.54
C LEU A 19 3.92 6.52 15.85
N ILE A 20 4.54 6.33 17.02
CA ILE A 20 3.88 6.55 18.32
C ILE A 20 3.31 7.97 18.50
N GLN A 21 3.89 8.97 17.83
CA GLN A 21 3.40 10.34 17.81
C GLN A 21 1.98 10.50 17.24
N TYR A 22 1.50 9.52 16.47
CA TYR A 22 0.15 9.50 15.90
C TYR A 22 -0.88 8.78 16.77
N LYS A 23 -0.47 8.22 17.91
CA LYS A 23 -1.36 7.50 18.81
C LYS A 23 -2.50 8.40 19.32
N ASP A 24 -3.72 7.88 19.28
CA ASP A 24 -4.96 8.58 19.70
C ASP A 24 -5.19 9.94 18.98
N THR A 25 -4.59 10.14 17.80
CA THR A 25 -4.77 11.36 16.98
C THR A 25 -5.87 11.21 15.92
N MET A 26 -6.18 12.29 15.21
CA MET A 26 -7.04 12.26 14.02
C MET A 26 -6.29 11.72 12.80
N ALA A 27 -5.87 10.47 12.86
CA ALA A 27 -5.19 9.75 11.79
C ALA A 27 -6.00 8.51 11.35
N ILE A 28 -5.74 8.05 10.14
CA ILE A 28 -6.32 6.82 9.58
C ILE A 28 -5.19 6.01 8.96
N ILE A 29 -5.13 4.72 9.27
CA ILE A 29 -4.23 3.78 8.61
C ILE A 29 -4.90 3.29 7.32
N TYR A 30 -4.22 3.46 6.20
CA TYR A 30 -4.56 2.84 4.93
C TYR A 30 -3.49 1.81 4.58
N THR A 31 -3.90 0.66 4.06
CA THR A 31 -2.92 -0.35 3.61
C THR A 31 -3.27 -0.92 2.25
N LEU A 32 -2.23 -1.36 1.54
CA LEU A 32 -2.35 -2.07 0.29
C LEU A 32 -2.35 -3.58 0.59
N PRO A 33 -3.44 -4.30 0.27
CA PRO A 33 -3.47 -5.74 0.48
C PRO A 33 -2.60 -6.47 -0.56
N ARG A 34 -2.11 -7.67 -0.23
CA ARG A 34 -2.50 -8.48 0.94
C ARG A 34 -1.52 -8.39 2.11
N GLY A 35 -0.22 -8.35 1.81
CA GLY A 35 0.85 -8.41 2.81
C GLY A 35 0.83 -7.27 3.83
N GLY A 36 0.62 -6.03 3.38
CA GLY A 36 0.59 -4.84 4.24
C GLY A 36 -0.45 -4.89 5.36
N VAL A 37 -1.54 -5.66 5.19
CA VAL A 37 -2.64 -5.75 6.17
C VAL A 37 -2.17 -6.24 7.53
N ILE A 38 -1.21 -7.17 7.58
CA ILE A 38 -0.68 -7.68 8.85
C ILE A 38 0.06 -6.58 9.62
N LEU A 39 0.86 -5.76 8.92
CA LEU A 39 1.59 -4.66 9.54
C LEU A 39 0.63 -3.56 9.99
N ALA A 40 -0.32 -3.24 9.12
CA ALA A 40 -1.29 -2.19 9.36
C ALA A 40 -2.19 -2.51 10.56
N ASP A 41 -2.53 -3.79 10.78
CA ASP A 41 -3.29 -4.23 11.96
C ASP A 41 -2.48 -4.06 13.26
N GLU A 42 -1.19 -4.45 13.27
CA GLU A 42 -0.30 -4.22 14.43
C GLU A 42 -0.14 -2.72 14.74
N ILE A 43 0.03 -1.89 13.71
CA ILE A 43 0.12 -0.43 13.85
C ILE A 43 -1.19 0.16 14.35
N ALA A 44 -2.32 -0.19 13.72
CA ALA A 44 -3.64 0.31 14.09
C ALA A 44 -4.00 0.00 15.54
N LYS A 45 -3.75 -1.23 16.01
CA LYS A 45 -3.95 -1.62 17.41
C LYS A 45 -3.07 -0.83 18.37
N THR A 46 -1.79 -0.69 18.05
CA THR A 46 -0.82 0.00 18.93
C THR A 46 -1.12 1.48 19.07
N LEU A 47 -1.53 2.12 17.97
CA LEU A 47 -1.82 3.55 17.90
C LEU A 47 -3.29 3.90 18.19
N ASN A 48 -4.17 2.89 18.34
CA ASN A 48 -5.61 3.07 18.48
C ASN A 48 -6.21 3.92 17.35
N LEU A 49 -5.90 3.54 16.10
CA LEU A 49 -6.33 4.23 14.89
C LEU A 49 -7.20 3.33 14.01
N PRO A 50 -8.17 3.91 13.27
CA PRO A 50 -8.97 3.14 12.33
C PRO A 50 -8.13 2.64 11.14
N LEU A 51 -8.40 1.41 10.71
CA LEU A 51 -7.81 0.77 9.54
C LEU A 51 -8.79 0.71 8.37
N ASP A 52 -8.30 1.04 7.18
CA ASP A 52 -8.96 0.92 5.88
C ASP A 52 -7.94 0.49 4.79
N LEU A 53 -8.43 0.22 3.59
CA LEU A 53 -7.65 -0.25 2.44
C LEU A 53 -7.60 0.77 1.31
N VAL A 54 -6.54 0.67 0.50
CA VAL A 54 -6.50 1.17 -0.88
C VAL A 54 -6.19 -0.02 -1.78
N ILE A 55 -7.06 -0.29 -2.76
CA ILE A 55 -6.88 -1.45 -3.64
C ILE A 55 -6.26 -0.98 -4.94
N THR A 56 -5.02 -1.38 -5.18
CA THR A 56 -4.33 -1.14 -6.46
C THR A 56 -4.26 -2.42 -7.28
N ARG A 57 -4.31 -2.28 -8.61
CA ARG A 57 -4.13 -3.37 -9.58
C ARG A 57 -3.17 -2.93 -10.66
N LYS A 58 -2.27 -3.82 -11.06
CA LYS A 58 -1.37 -3.60 -12.20
C LYS A 58 -2.10 -3.96 -13.48
N VAL A 59 -1.90 -3.17 -14.52
CA VAL A 59 -2.31 -3.49 -15.89
C VAL A 59 -1.08 -4.02 -16.61
N GLY A 60 -1.05 -5.34 -16.84
CA GLY A 60 0.05 -6.03 -17.53
C GLY A 60 0.04 -5.78 -19.04
N HIS A 61 1.19 -5.85 -19.69
CA HIS A 61 1.35 -5.75 -21.14
C HIS A 61 0.62 -6.92 -21.83
N PRO A 62 -0.02 -6.73 -23.01
CA PRO A 62 -0.75 -7.80 -23.69
C PRO A 62 0.13 -9.02 -23.99
N ASP A 63 1.37 -8.78 -24.43
CA ASP A 63 2.32 -9.84 -24.77
C ASP A 63 3.17 -10.32 -23.57
N ASN A 64 3.12 -9.61 -22.44
CA ASN A 64 3.86 -9.96 -21.23
C ASN A 64 3.10 -9.51 -19.97
N PRO A 65 2.14 -10.32 -19.47
CA PRO A 65 1.26 -9.92 -18.37
C PRO A 65 1.98 -9.59 -17.06
N GLU A 66 3.16 -10.18 -16.81
CA GLU A 66 3.98 -9.89 -15.62
C GLU A 66 4.59 -8.49 -15.65
N TYR A 67 4.64 -7.87 -16.83
CA TYR A 67 5.22 -6.56 -17.04
C TYR A 67 4.14 -5.48 -17.07
N ALA A 68 4.10 -4.62 -16.05
CA ALA A 68 3.05 -3.63 -15.88
C ALA A 68 3.26 -2.38 -16.76
N VAL A 69 2.27 -2.04 -17.59
CA VAL A 69 2.22 -0.81 -18.38
C VAL A 69 1.55 0.34 -17.63
N ALA A 70 0.67 0.02 -16.69
CA ALA A 70 0.00 1.00 -15.83
C ALA A 70 -0.43 0.34 -14.51
N SER A 71 -0.98 1.14 -13.61
CA SER A 71 -1.67 0.68 -12.42
C SER A 71 -2.94 1.50 -12.20
N VAL A 72 -3.95 0.88 -11.60
CA VAL A 72 -5.27 1.47 -11.36
C VAL A 72 -5.74 1.25 -9.93
N THR A 73 -6.45 2.22 -9.34
CA THR A 73 -7.13 2.04 -8.04
C THR A 73 -8.58 1.61 -8.19
N GLU A 74 -9.23 1.18 -7.11
CA GLU A 74 -10.67 0.93 -7.13
C GLU A 74 -11.49 2.18 -7.51
N ARG A 75 -10.97 3.38 -7.25
CA ARG A 75 -11.58 4.67 -7.60
C ARG A 75 -11.25 5.13 -9.02
N GLY A 76 -10.42 4.39 -9.74
CA GLY A 76 -10.05 4.68 -11.13
C GLY A 76 -8.91 5.67 -11.29
N ASP A 77 -8.14 5.92 -10.24
CA ASP A 77 -6.86 6.63 -10.40
C ASP A 77 -5.91 5.77 -11.19
N VAL A 78 -5.16 6.40 -12.10
CA VAL A 78 -4.24 5.73 -13.01
C VAL A 78 -2.84 6.28 -12.82
N LEU A 79 -1.87 5.38 -12.77
CA LEU A 79 -0.44 5.70 -12.86
C LEU A 79 0.16 4.92 -14.02
N LEU A 80 0.68 5.62 -15.02
CA LEU A 80 1.36 5.02 -16.17
C LEU A 80 2.80 4.66 -15.80
N ASN A 81 3.31 3.57 -16.39
CA ASN A 81 4.72 3.24 -16.29
C ASN A 81 5.54 4.11 -17.25
N PRO A 82 6.40 5.03 -16.77
CA PRO A 82 7.15 5.93 -17.64
C PRO A 82 8.22 5.21 -18.49
N ALA A 83 8.65 4.02 -18.07
CA ALA A 83 9.60 3.21 -18.84
C ALA A 83 8.98 2.63 -20.13
N GLU A 84 7.64 2.64 -20.23
CA GLU A 84 6.89 2.18 -21.39
C GLU A 84 5.99 3.29 -21.91
N PRO A 85 6.45 4.11 -22.86
CA PRO A 85 5.51 4.89 -23.65
C PRO A 85 4.54 3.92 -24.30
N ILE A 86 3.25 4.04 -23.96
CA ILE A 86 2.16 3.16 -24.41
C ILE A 86 2.28 2.94 -25.92
N ARG A 87 2.81 1.78 -26.31
CA ARG A 87 2.83 1.28 -27.70
C ARG A 87 1.74 0.25 -27.94
N VAL A 88 0.81 0.16 -27.01
CA VAL A 88 -0.37 -0.71 -27.09
C VAL A 88 -1.52 0.08 -27.72
N ASN A 89 -2.44 -0.64 -28.34
CA ASN A 89 -3.65 -0.05 -28.91
C ASN A 89 -4.51 0.59 -27.80
N ASP A 90 -4.96 1.83 -27.99
CA ASP A 90 -5.73 2.59 -26.99
C ASP A 90 -7.01 1.86 -26.55
N ALA A 91 -7.75 1.26 -27.49
CA ALA A 91 -8.98 0.54 -27.16
C ALA A 91 -8.71 -0.71 -26.32
N TRP A 92 -7.61 -1.42 -26.59
CA TRP A 92 -7.17 -2.52 -25.72
C TRP A 92 -6.80 -2.00 -24.33
N PHE A 93 -6.08 -0.88 -24.25
CA PHE A 93 -5.62 -0.30 -22.99
C PHE A 93 -6.80 0.11 -22.11
N ASP A 94 -7.79 0.80 -22.68
CA ASP A 94 -9.01 1.21 -21.97
C ASP A 94 -9.77 -0.01 -21.42
N MET A 95 -9.94 -1.06 -22.23
CA MET A 95 -10.57 -2.31 -21.80
C MET A 95 -9.79 -3.00 -20.67
N ALA A 96 -8.46 -3.03 -20.76
CA ALA A 96 -7.62 -3.63 -19.73
C ALA A 96 -7.70 -2.83 -18.42
N MET A 97 -7.67 -1.50 -18.51
CA MET A 97 -7.85 -0.59 -17.37
C MET A 97 -9.21 -0.80 -16.69
N GLU A 98 -10.30 -0.84 -17.46
CA GLU A 98 -11.64 -1.05 -16.92
C GLU A 98 -11.76 -2.41 -16.21
N ARG A 99 -11.22 -3.48 -16.82
CA ARG A 99 -11.19 -4.81 -16.22
C ARG A 99 -10.46 -4.82 -14.88
N GLU A 100 -9.27 -4.25 -14.82
CA GLU A 100 -8.49 -4.21 -13.57
C GLU A 100 -9.14 -3.32 -12.52
N GLN A 101 -9.79 -2.23 -12.92
CA GLN A 101 -10.56 -1.39 -12.00
C GLN A 101 -11.78 -2.13 -11.41
N MET A 102 -12.52 -2.88 -12.24
CA MET A 102 -13.66 -3.69 -11.77
C MET A 102 -13.19 -4.76 -10.78
N GLU A 103 -12.07 -5.41 -11.03
CA GLU A 103 -11.50 -6.37 -10.08
C GLU A 103 -11.05 -5.69 -8.77
N ALA A 104 -10.46 -4.49 -8.85
CA ALA A 104 -10.11 -3.71 -7.65
C ALA A 104 -11.35 -3.38 -6.80
N LYS A 105 -12.46 -2.96 -7.44
CA LYS A 105 -13.74 -2.70 -6.78
C LYS A 105 -14.31 -3.98 -6.13
N ARG A 106 -14.35 -5.08 -6.86
CA ARG A 106 -14.82 -6.38 -6.35
C ARG A 106 -14.02 -6.82 -5.11
N ARG A 107 -12.69 -6.69 -5.13
CA ARG A 107 -11.83 -7.01 -3.97
C ARG A 107 -12.14 -6.12 -2.78
N ARG A 108 -12.32 -4.81 -3.00
CA ARG A 108 -12.70 -3.89 -1.92
C ARG A 108 -14.02 -4.33 -1.29
N GLU A 109 -15.03 -4.63 -2.09
CA GLU A 109 -16.35 -5.08 -1.60
C GLU A 109 -16.24 -6.35 -0.74
N VAL A 110 -15.45 -7.33 -1.20
CA VAL A 110 -15.21 -8.59 -0.49
C VAL A 110 -14.45 -8.36 0.82
N TYR A 111 -13.33 -7.64 0.79
CA TYR A 111 -12.49 -7.43 1.98
C TYR A 111 -13.17 -6.55 3.02
N MET A 112 -13.87 -5.50 2.58
CA MET A 112 -14.52 -4.55 3.47
C MET A 112 -15.95 -4.97 3.85
N ASN A 113 -16.46 -6.06 3.27
CA ASN A 113 -17.83 -6.55 3.49
C ASN A 113 -18.88 -5.43 3.34
N GLY A 114 -18.75 -4.63 2.27
CA GLY A 114 -19.62 -3.49 2.00
C GLY A 114 -19.40 -2.25 2.87
N ARG A 115 -18.43 -2.25 3.80
CA ARG A 115 -18.09 -1.06 4.61
C ARG A 115 -17.61 0.08 3.70
N GLU A 116 -18.19 1.26 3.91
CA GLU A 116 -17.76 2.47 3.22
C GLU A 116 -16.32 2.84 3.58
N ARG A 117 -15.65 3.47 2.62
CA ARG A 117 -14.32 4.01 2.82
C ARG A 117 -14.34 5.11 3.88
N ILE A 118 -13.43 5.03 4.84
CA ILE A 118 -13.13 6.11 5.76
C ILE A 118 -12.47 7.22 4.95
N ASN A 119 -13.08 8.40 4.93
CA ASN A 119 -12.55 9.53 4.19
C ASN A 119 -11.44 10.25 4.98
N ALA A 120 -10.34 10.60 4.30
CA ALA A 120 -9.17 11.22 4.91
C ALA A 120 -9.25 12.75 5.08
N LYS A 121 -10.36 13.40 4.67
CA LYS A 121 -10.50 14.86 4.67
C LYS A 121 -10.15 15.50 6.01
N GLY A 122 -9.18 16.39 5.99
CA GLY A 122 -8.69 17.11 7.17
C GLY A 122 -8.03 16.24 8.24
N LYS A 123 -7.71 14.98 7.95
CA LYS A 123 -7.05 14.02 8.85
C LYS A 123 -5.66 13.66 8.31
N THR A 124 -4.83 13.03 9.15
CA THR A 124 -3.60 12.39 8.68
C THR A 124 -3.93 11.05 8.05
N ALA A 125 -3.48 10.80 6.81
CA ALA A 125 -3.55 9.49 6.18
C ALA A 125 -2.17 8.82 6.27
N ILE A 126 -2.09 7.65 6.91
CA ILE A 126 -0.86 6.88 7.05
C ILE A 126 -0.97 5.66 6.14
N ILE A 127 -0.18 5.62 5.07
CA ILE A 127 -0.16 4.54 4.08
C ILE A 127 0.90 3.51 4.48
N VAL A 128 0.49 2.25 4.65
CA VAL A 128 1.33 1.15 5.13
C VAL A 128 1.39 0.01 4.13
N ASP A 129 2.58 -0.53 3.90
CA ASP A 129 2.81 -1.77 3.14
C ASP A 129 3.99 -2.56 3.73
N ASP A 130 4.12 -3.84 3.37
CA ASP A 130 5.17 -4.73 3.91
C ASP A 130 6.58 -4.45 3.35
N GLY A 131 6.67 -3.59 2.34
CA GLY A 131 7.90 -3.03 1.82
C GLY A 131 7.67 -2.50 0.42
N VAL A 132 8.68 -1.83 -0.12
CA VAL A 132 8.55 -1.20 -1.43
C VAL A 132 9.72 -1.61 -2.31
N ALA A 133 9.42 -2.15 -3.50
CA ALA A 133 10.44 -2.43 -4.52
C ALA A 133 10.54 -1.31 -5.57
N THR A 134 9.41 -0.94 -6.19
CA THR A 134 9.39 0.06 -7.28
C THR A 134 8.67 1.36 -6.92
N GLY A 135 7.86 1.37 -5.85
CA GLY A 135 7.07 2.52 -5.40
C GLY A 135 5.75 2.75 -6.14
N ALA A 136 5.50 2.09 -7.28
CA ALA A 136 4.34 2.38 -8.12
C ALA A 136 3.00 2.30 -7.38
N SER A 137 2.79 1.24 -6.60
CA SER A 137 1.54 1.06 -5.85
C SER A 137 1.35 2.12 -4.76
N ILE A 138 2.43 2.50 -4.06
CA ILE A 138 2.39 3.53 -3.02
C ILE A 138 2.15 4.91 -3.62
N LEU A 139 2.86 5.27 -4.70
CA LEU A 139 2.66 6.54 -5.41
C LEU A 139 1.22 6.67 -5.92
N LEU A 140 0.66 5.59 -6.45
CA LEU A 140 -0.73 5.56 -6.87
C LEU A 140 -1.70 5.69 -5.67
N ALA A 141 -1.41 5.06 -4.54
CA ALA A 141 -2.20 5.21 -3.32
C ALA A 141 -2.15 6.64 -2.75
N ILE A 142 -0.98 7.28 -2.79
CA ILE A 142 -0.82 8.70 -2.44
C ILE A 142 -1.71 9.55 -3.34
N GLN A 143 -1.65 9.36 -4.67
CA GLN A 143 -2.48 10.09 -5.62
C GLN A 143 -3.98 9.95 -5.33
N ASP A 144 -4.44 8.73 -5.08
CA ASP A 144 -5.84 8.43 -4.75
C ASP A 144 -6.28 9.10 -3.44
N ILE A 145 -5.49 8.96 -2.37
CA ILE A 145 -5.79 9.54 -1.06
C ILE A 145 -5.75 11.08 -1.09
N ARG A 146 -4.87 11.68 -1.90
CA ARG A 146 -4.75 13.14 -2.00
C ARG A 146 -6.06 13.81 -2.44
N LYS A 147 -6.92 13.11 -3.20
CA LYS A 147 -8.25 13.59 -3.59
C LYS A 147 -9.22 13.79 -2.42
N ASP A 148 -9.00 13.12 -1.30
CA ASP A 148 -9.81 13.31 -0.11
C ASP A 148 -9.41 14.59 0.65
N VAL A 149 -8.33 15.27 0.22
CA VAL A 149 -7.78 16.49 0.84
C VAL A 149 -7.41 16.24 2.30
N PRO A 150 -6.49 15.29 2.57
CA PRO A 150 -6.00 15.05 3.92
C PRO A 150 -5.20 16.25 4.44
N TRP A 151 -5.11 16.36 5.76
CA TRP A 151 -4.21 17.33 6.40
C TRP A 151 -2.75 16.99 6.13
N LYS A 152 -2.42 15.69 6.12
CA LYS A 152 -1.06 15.17 5.90
C LYS A 152 -1.13 13.75 5.35
N ILE A 153 -0.22 13.38 4.46
CA ILE A 153 0.01 12.00 4.02
C ILE A 153 1.37 11.54 4.54
N VAL A 154 1.37 10.46 5.32
CA VAL A 154 2.55 9.77 5.83
C VAL A 154 2.65 8.43 5.11
N VAL A 155 3.84 8.05 4.65
CA VAL A 155 4.10 6.69 4.18
C VAL A 155 4.94 5.97 5.22
N SER A 156 4.54 4.76 5.60
CA SER A 156 5.25 3.94 6.57
C SER A 156 5.50 2.54 6.02
N VAL A 157 6.77 2.23 5.74
CA VAL A 157 7.17 0.96 5.15
C VAL A 157 8.46 0.44 5.80
N PRO A 158 8.61 -0.87 6.07
CA PRO A 158 9.77 -1.38 6.80
C PRO A 158 11.06 -1.20 6.02
N VAL A 159 11.03 -1.49 4.72
CA VAL A 159 12.19 -1.47 3.84
C VAL A 159 11.88 -0.81 2.49
N ILE A 160 12.82 -0.02 1.99
CA ILE A 160 12.70 0.71 0.73
C ILE A 160 14.09 0.96 0.09
N PRO A 161 14.26 0.86 -1.24
CA PRO A 161 15.46 1.32 -1.92
C PRO A 161 15.63 2.84 -1.83
N SER A 162 16.86 3.34 -1.74
CA SER A 162 17.12 4.79 -1.66
C SER A 162 16.49 5.60 -2.80
N GLU A 163 16.62 5.14 -4.05
CA GLU A 163 16.00 5.80 -5.20
C GLU A 163 14.47 5.89 -5.13
N VAL A 164 13.82 4.97 -4.42
CA VAL A 164 12.36 4.96 -4.25
C VAL A 164 11.97 5.81 -3.04
N ALA A 165 12.80 5.86 -2.01
CA ALA A 165 12.62 6.74 -0.87
C ALA A 165 12.53 8.20 -1.32
N ASP A 166 13.45 8.65 -2.18
CA ASP A 166 13.45 10.04 -2.71
C ASP A 166 12.16 10.39 -3.47
N LYS A 167 11.64 9.43 -4.26
CA LYS A 167 10.39 9.60 -5.02
C LYS A 167 9.18 9.71 -4.07
N ILE A 168 9.15 8.90 -3.02
CA ILE A 168 8.06 8.92 -2.05
C ILE A 168 8.15 10.17 -1.17
N ASP A 169 9.34 10.56 -0.74
CA ASP A 169 9.56 11.78 0.06
C ASP A 169 9.13 13.04 -0.71
N SER A 170 9.34 13.06 -2.04
CA SER A 170 8.84 14.12 -2.92
C SER A 170 7.31 14.10 -3.11
N ALA A 171 6.66 12.96 -2.89
CA ALA A 171 5.24 12.76 -3.17
C ALA A 171 4.37 12.76 -1.91
N ALA A 172 4.93 12.51 -0.72
CA ALA A 172 4.26 12.47 0.58
C ALA A 172 4.74 13.63 1.48
N ASP A 173 4.11 13.79 2.65
CA ASP A 173 4.51 14.83 3.61
C ASP A 173 5.50 14.30 4.66
N GLU A 174 5.61 12.98 4.80
CA GLU A 174 6.57 12.30 5.67
C GLU A 174 6.77 10.84 5.22
N LEU A 175 8.02 10.38 5.22
CA LEU A 175 8.39 8.98 5.07
C LEU A 175 8.95 8.41 6.39
N VAL A 176 8.29 7.40 6.93
CA VAL A 176 8.71 6.65 8.13
C VAL A 176 9.17 5.26 7.69
N THR A 177 10.43 4.92 7.96
CA THR A 177 10.97 3.61 7.58
C THR A 177 11.97 3.06 8.58
N ILE A 178 12.18 1.74 8.58
CA ILE A 178 13.21 1.08 9.38
C ILE A 178 14.53 1.07 8.61
N LEU A 179 14.50 0.72 7.32
CA LEU A 179 15.68 0.52 6.49
C LEU A 179 15.50 1.16 5.11
N ILE A 180 16.38 2.12 4.79
CA ILE A 180 16.64 2.55 3.43
C ILE A 180 17.88 1.80 2.95
N ASP A 181 17.76 1.01 1.87
CA ASP A 181 18.83 0.15 1.38
C ASP A 181 19.35 0.61 0.01
N ASP A 182 20.62 1.01 -0.04
CA ASP A 182 21.31 1.36 -1.29
C ASP A 182 21.60 0.14 -2.16
N ASN A 183 21.62 -1.07 -1.58
CA ASN A 183 21.89 -2.33 -2.26
C ASN A 183 20.68 -3.27 -2.15
N PHE A 184 19.51 -2.77 -2.58
CA PHE A 184 18.26 -3.51 -2.47
C PHE A 184 18.39 -4.97 -2.96
N LEU A 185 17.98 -5.94 -2.14
CA LEU A 185 18.18 -7.38 -2.37
C LEU A 185 17.30 -7.97 -3.49
N GLY A 186 16.76 -7.13 -4.38
CA GLY A 186 15.92 -7.50 -5.51
C GLY A 186 14.45 -7.76 -5.17
N SER A 187 14.11 -8.07 -3.91
CA SER A 187 12.72 -8.25 -3.48
C SER A 187 12.50 -7.89 -2.02
N VAL A 188 11.27 -7.48 -1.68
CA VAL A 188 10.86 -7.21 -0.29
C VAL A 188 11.01 -8.46 0.57
N GLY A 189 10.64 -9.63 0.06
CA GLY A 189 10.69 -10.88 0.81
C GLY A 189 12.10 -11.30 1.27
N ALA A 190 13.16 -10.81 0.63
CA ALA A 190 14.54 -11.09 1.05
C ALA A 190 14.90 -10.48 2.42
N TYR A 191 14.14 -9.49 2.88
CA TYR A 191 14.29 -8.83 4.19
C TYR A 191 13.50 -9.52 5.30
N TYR A 192 12.82 -10.63 5.00
CA TYR A 192 12.03 -11.39 5.96
C TYR A 192 12.54 -12.82 6.06
N ASP A 193 12.62 -13.35 7.28
CA ASP A 193 12.86 -14.78 7.50
C ASP A 193 11.62 -15.61 7.16
N ASP A 194 10.43 -15.08 7.47
CA ASP A 194 9.13 -15.60 7.02
C ASP A 194 8.35 -14.53 6.24
N PHE A 195 8.20 -14.76 4.93
CA PHE A 195 7.43 -13.94 4.01
C PHE A 195 6.27 -14.71 3.35
N SER A 196 5.65 -15.63 4.10
CA SER A 196 4.54 -16.46 3.62
C SER A 196 3.43 -15.65 2.94
N GLU A 197 2.79 -16.22 1.92
CA GLU A 197 1.70 -15.58 1.20
C GLU A 197 0.51 -15.31 2.13
N VAL A 198 -0.06 -14.10 2.04
CA VAL A 198 -1.27 -13.72 2.79
C VAL A 198 -2.50 -14.03 1.94
N SER A 199 -3.40 -14.85 2.47
CA SER A 199 -4.66 -15.22 1.80
C SER A 199 -5.73 -14.12 1.94
N ASP A 200 -6.71 -14.16 1.05
CA ASP A 200 -7.88 -13.26 1.12
C ASP A 200 -8.69 -13.47 2.40
N ASP A 201 -8.84 -14.73 2.85
CA ASP A 201 -9.54 -15.07 4.09
C ASP A 201 -8.88 -14.45 5.32
N LEU A 202 -7.53 -14.45 5.37
CA LEU A 202 -6.79 -13.84 6.45
C LEU A 202 -6.96 -12.31 6.45
N VAL A 203 -6.97 -11.67 5.28
CA VAL A 203 -7.25 -10.23 5.15
C VAL A 203 -8.64 -9.91 5.72
N ILE A 204 -9.66 -10.69 5.35
CA ILE A 204 -11.04 -10.52 5.83
C ILE A 204 -11.12 -10.72 7.35
N GLU A 205 -10.45 -11.74 7.87
CA GLU A 205 -10.41 -12.05 9.31
C GLU A 205 -9.80 -10.88 10.11
N ILE A 206 -8.69 -10.32 9.64
CA ILE A 206 -8.04 -9.18 10.28
C ILE A 206 -8.96 -7.96 10.27
N LEU A 207 -9.51 -7.58 9.12
CA LEU A 207 -10.34 -6.38 8.99
C LEU A 207 -11.64 -6.46 9.82
N LYS A 208 -12.20 -7.65 10.01
CA LYS A 208 -13.36 -7.86 10.90
C LYS A 208 -13.02 -7.57 12.37
N ARG A 209 -11.80 -7.88 12.81
CA ARG A 209 -11.36 -7.65 14.20
C ARG A 209 -11.10 -6.18 14.47
N SER A 210 -10.51 -5.45 13.52
CA SER A 210 -10.18 -4.03 13.67
C SER A 210 -11.43 -3.11 13.77
N VAL A 211 -12.64 -3.66 13.58
CA VAL A 211 -13.93 -2.95 13.76
C VAL A 211 -14.49 -3.13 15.19
N SER A 212 -14.01 -4.10 15.96
CA SER A 212 -14.57 -4.47 17.26
C SER A 212 -13.80 -3.87 18.46
N SER A 213 -12.93 -2.88 18.22
CA SER A 213 -12.09 -2.22 19.23
C SER A 213 -12.42 -0.74 19.34
#